data_AF-A0A2D6LQR9-F1
#
_entry.id   AF-A0A2D6LQR9-F1
#
_cell.length_a   1.000
_cell.length_b   1.000
_cell.length_c   1.000
_cell.angle_alpha   90.00
_cell.angle_beta   90.00
_cell.angle_gamma   90.00
#
_symmetry.space_group_name_H-M   'P 1'
#
loop_
_entity.id
_entity.type
_entity.pdbx_description
1 polymer ?
#
loop_
_entity_poly.entity_id
_entity_poly.type
_entity_poly.pdbx_seq_one_letter_code
_entity_poly.pdbx_strand_id
1 'polypeptide(L)'
;PNDLVFYTGDDFPSRYKNGAFIAFHGSTNRAPYPQSSYFVAFVPFEGGKPTGQYEVFADGFAQIDPIASVDDAKYRPMGIAFSPKGGMFIGDTERGRIWKIKFNGDKAKFSSEDLAKMELRKLNSNIRTPDKDKDKIEIGSEYEYRDGILFKLDKPKVVSVGQELYNIYCISCHQGDGKGAKGRFPSLVGTDWVTGDKKRLINVLLNGLEGEIIVNGETWNGYMPQHSFLNDQQITDILNYIRTNFGNNAAEIDTDEVRSLRSNKSITMN
;
A
#
# COMPACT_ATOMS: atom_id res chain seq x y z
N PRO A 1 -11.97 3.51 0.11
CA PRO A 1 -12.61 4.38 -0.91
C PRO A 1 -12.39 5.82 -0.46
N ASN A 2 -12.00 6.70 -1.39
CA ASN A 2 -11.64 8.07 -1.04
C ASN A 2 -12.67 9.09 -1.49
N ASP A 3 -13.51 8.73 -2.46
CA ASP A 3 -14.57 9.60 -2.95
C ASP A 3 -15.76 8.77 -3.45
N LEU A 4 -16.95 9.35 -3.40
CA LEU A 4 -18.20 8.80 -3.92
C LEU A 4 -19.06 9.93 -4.46
N VAL A 5 -19.39 9.87 -5.75
CA VAL A 5 -20.18 10.92 -6.43
C VAL A 5 -21.25 10.29 -7.31
N PHE A 6 -22.48 10.82 -7.24
CA PHE A 6 -23.58 10.41 -8.11
C PHE A 6 -23.51 11.10 -9.47
N TYR A 7 -23.79 10.35 -10.52
CA TYR A 7 -23.70 10.85 -11.89
C TYR A 7 -25.08 11.24 -12.45
N THR A 8 -25.20 12.48 -12.92
CA THR A 8 -26.43 13.03 -13.50
C THR A 8 -26.28 13.47 -14.95
N GLY A 9 -25.08 13.39 -15.52
CA GLY A 9 -24.78 13.84 -16.88
C GLY A 9 -25.13 12.86 -17.98
N ASP A 10 -24.75 13.20 -19.22
CA ASP A 10 -25.09 12.44 -20.43
C ASP A 10 -23.88 12.04 -21.30
N ASP A 11 -22.64 12.28 -20.86
CA ASP A 11 -21.40 11.91 -21.57
C ASP A 11 -21.14 10.39 -21.61
N PHE A 12 -21.70 9.62 -20.67
CA PHE A 12 -21.62 8.15 -20.60
C PHE A 12 -22.92 7.45 -21.04
N PRO A 13 -22.90 6.13 -21.34
CA PRO A 13 -24.11 5.35 -21.57
C PRO A 13 -25.17 5.56 -20.47
N SER A 14 -26.46 5.56 -20.86
CA SER A 14 -27.58 5.95 -19.98
C SER A 14 -27.70 5.10 -18.71
N ARG A 15 -27.22 3.85 -18.73
CA ARG A 15 -27.15 2.96 -17.56
C ARG A 15 -26.40 3.56 -16.37
N TYR A 16 -25.45 4.46 -16.62
CA TYR A 16 -24.63 5.05 -15.55
C TYR A 16 -25.35 6.19 -14.82
N LYS A 17 -26.47 6.68 -15.38
CA LYS A 17 -27.21 7.80 -14.82
C LYS A 17 -27.82 7.39 -13.48
N ASN A 18 -27.77 8.31 -12.51
CA ASN A 18 -28.21 8.16 -11.13
C ASN A 18 -27.47 7.08 -10.31
N GLY A 19 -26.44 6.43 -10.86
CA GLY A 19 -25.57 5.54 -10.10
C GLY A 19 -24.41 6.28 -9.44
N ALA A 20 -23.73 5.57 -8.54
CA ALA A 20 -22.61 6.09 -7.77
C ALA A 20 -21.28 5.66 -8.39
N PHE A 21 -20.37 6.62 -8.58
CA PHE A 21 -18.98 6.37 -8.92
C PHE A 21 -18.13 6.47 -7.66
N ILE A 22 -17.24 5.50 -7.45
CA ILE A 22 -16.44 5.40 -6.23
C ILE A 22 -14.97 5.28 -6.64
N ALA A 23 -14.14 6.17 -6.12
CA ALA A 23 -12.70 6.08 -6.32
C ALA A 23 -12.03 5.25 -5.24
N PHE A 24 -11.24 4.27 -5.66
CA PHE A 24 -10.37 3.50 -4.79
C PHE A 24 -8.91 3.85 -5.07
N HIS A 25 -8.20 4.19 -4.00
CA HIS A 25 -6.88 4.84 -4.04
C HIS A 25 -5.68 3.91 -3.73
N GLY A 26 -5.93 2.61 -3.54
CA GLY A 26 -4.94 1.67 -3.05
C GLY A 26 -5.09 1.41 -1.55
N SER A 27 -5.04 0.15 -1.14
CA SER A 27 -4.89 -0.21 0.28
C SER A 27 -3.41 -0.30 0.67
N THR A 28 -3.07 0.01 1.92
CA THR A 28 -1.68 0.02 2.43
C THR A 28 -1.32 -1.20 3.28
N ASN A 29 -2.30 -2.01 3.70
CA ASN A 29 -2.14 -3.04 4.71
C ASN A 29 -2.46 -4.45 4.17
N ARG A 30 -1.95 -4.78 2.98
CA ARG A 30 -2.25 -6.07 2.32
C ARG A 30 -1.09 -7.05 2.28
N ALA A 31 0.10 -6.67 2.74
CA ALA A 31 1.23 -7.58 2.78
C ALA A 31 0.85 -8.88 3.54
N PRO A 32 1.29 -10.06 3.06
CA PRO A 32 2.21 -10.29 1.95
C PRO A 32 1.57 -10.32 0.54
N TYR A 33 0.29 -9.97 0.39
CA TYR A 33 -0.39 -9.97 -0.91
C TYR A 33 -0.18 -8.65 -1.66
N PRO A 34 -0.37 -8.60 -3.00
CA PRO A 34 -0.33 -7.37 -3.75
C PRO A 34 -1.20 -6.29 -3.12
N GLN A 35 -0.88 -5.02 -3.30
CA GLN A 35 -1.80 -3.92 -3.01
C GLN A 35 -2.91 -3.90 -4.07
N SER A 36 -4.15 -3.58 -3.68
CA SER A 36 -5.29 -3.49 -4.60
C SER A 36 -6.02 -2.18 -4.48
N SER A 37 -7.01 -2.05 -5.35
CA SER A 37 -8.04 -1.05 -5.32
C SER A 37 -7.54 0.29 -5.83
N TYR A 38 -6.91 0.30 -7.02
CA TYR A 38 -6.44 1.49 -7.74
C TYR A 38 -7.30 1.76 -8.98
N PHE A 39 -8.62 1.86 -8.78
CA PHE A 39 -9.61 1.93 -9.86
C PHE A 39 -10.84 2.76 -9.45
N VAL A 40 -11.65 3.14 -10.42
CA VAL A 40 -12.97 3.71 -10.19
C VAL A 40 -14.02 2.63 -10.43
N ALA A 41 -14.86 2.40 -9.42
CA ALA A 41 -16.03 1.54 -9.53
C ALA A 41 -17.27 2.35 -9.89
N PHE A 42 -18.23 1.69 -10.50
CA PHE A 42 -19.61 2.16 -10.59
C PHE A 42 -20.54 1.19 -9.84
N VAL A 43 -21.55 1.73 -9.16
CA VAL A 43 -22.63 0.97 -8.53
C VAL A 43 -23.96 1.52 -9.03
N PRO A 44 -24.86 0.69 -9.59
CA PRO A 44 -26.18 1.14 -10.01
C PRO A 44 -27.06 1.43 -8.80
N PHE A 45 -27.85 2.50 -8.88
CA PHE A 45 -28.75 2.93 -7.82
C PHE A 45 -30.15 3.23 -8.38
N GLU A 46 -31.16 2.93 -7.57
CA GLU A 46 -32.55 3.30 -7.80
C GLU A 46 -33.22 3.60 -6.46
N GLY A 47 -34.01 4.67 -6.37
CA GLY A 47 -34.70 5.04 -5.12
C GLY A 47 -33.76 5.24 -3.92
N GLY A 48 -32.52 5.69 -4.15
CA GLY A 48 -31.51 5.90 -3.12
C GLY A 48 -30.86 4.60 -2.59
N LYS A 49 -31.12 3.45 -3.22
CA LYS A 49 -30.55 2.16 -2.82
C LYS A 49 -29.71 1.55 -3.95
N PRO A 50 -28.60 0.85 -3.64
CA PRO A 50 -27.89 0.05 -4.61
C PRO A 50 -28.80 -1.05 -5.17
N THR A 51 -28.82 -1.24 -6.49
CA THR A 51 -29.61 -2.27 -7.17
C THR A 51 -28.78 -3.44 -7.69
N GLY A 52 -27.45 -3.36 -7.58
CA GLY A 52 -26.55 -4.37 -8.11
C GLY A 52 -25.16 -4.31 -7.49
N GLN A 53 -24.31 -5.23 -7.93
CA GLN A 53 -22.89 -5.25 -7.55
C GLN A 53 -22.14 -4.11 -8.23
N TYR A 54 -20.98 -3.75 -7.67
CA TYR A 54 -20.10 -2.79 -8.30
C TYR A 54 -19.49 -3.38 -9.58
N GLU A 55 -19.14 -2.52 -10.52
CA GLU A 55 -18.43 -2.83 -11.77
C GLU A 55 -17.19 -1.94 -11.91
N VAL A 56 -16.14 -2.45 -12.58
CA VAL A 56 -14.91 -1.68 -12.81
C VAL A 56 -15.16 -0.73 -13.96
N PHE A 57 -15.30 0.56 -13.66
CA PHE A 57 -15.56 1.59 -14.66
C PHE A 57 -14.29 2.10 -15.34
N ALA A 58 -13.27 2.42 -14.55
CA ALA A 58 -11.97 2.86 -15.06
C ALA A 58 -10.84 2.27 -14.21
N ASP A 59 -9.79 1.77 -14.86
CA ASP A 59 -8.62 1.14 -14.24
C ASP A 59 -7.33 1.50 -15.00
N GLY A 60 -6.21 0.84 -14.65
CA GLY A 60 -4.91 1.07 -15.30
C GLY A 60 -4.11 2.24 -14.74
N PHE A 61 -4.58 2.90 -13.68
CA PHE A 61 -3.91 4.04 -13.05
C PHE A 61 -2.54 3.67 -12.45
N ALA A 62 -2.43 2.52 -11.78
CA ALA A 62 -1.19 2.11 -11.13
C ALA A 62 -0.02 1.87 -12.13
N GLN A 63 -0.33 1.53 -13.39
CA GLN A 63 0.64 1.18 -14.45
C GLN A 63 1.63 0.06 -14.10
N ILE A 64 1.36 -0.70 -13.04
CA ILE A 64 2.10 -1.89 -12.63
C ILE A 64 1.12 -2.87 -11.98
N ASP A 65 1.28 -4.16 -12.24
CA ASP A 65 0.52 -5.26 -11.64
C ASP A 65 1.40 -6.53 -11.68
N PRO A 66 1.67 -7.22 -10.55
CA PRO A 66 1.21 -6.91 -9.20
C PRO A 66 1.92 -5.69 -8.60
N ILE A 67 1.31 -5.11 -7.56
CA ILE A 67 1.82 -3.96 -6.81
C ILE A 67 2.29 -4.47 -5.45
N ALA A 68 3.57 -4.40 -5.09
CA ALA A 68 4.01 -4.89 -3.77
C ALA A 68 3.96 -3.79 -2.71
N SER A 69 4.45 -2.59 -3.04
CA SER A 69 4.35 -1.39 -2.21
C SER A 69 3.35 -0.40 -2.80
N VAL A 70 2.66 0.34 -1.95
CA VAL A 70 1.75 1.41 -2.42
C VAL A 70 2.46 2.51 -3.20
N ASP A 71 3.75 2.71 -2.91
CA ASP A 71 4.59 3.71 -3.57
C ASP A 71 5.04 3.26 -4.98
N ASP A 72 4.89 1.96 -5.31
CA ASP A 72 5.17 1.44 -6.66
C ASP A 72 4.11 1.89 -7.68
N ALA A 73 2.89 2.17 -7.20
CA ALA A 73 1.80 2.60 -8.06
C ALA A 73 2.13 3.98 -8.64
N LYS A 74 2.26 4.06 -9.97
CA LYS A 74 2.68 5.30 -10.63
C LYS A 74 1.68 6.44 -10.45
N TYR A 75 0.41 6.10 -10.36
CA TYR A 75 -0.67 7.04 -10.05
C TYR A 75 -1.76 6.36 -9.21
N ARG A 76 -2.42 7.15 -8.36
CA ARG A 76 -3.44 6.65 -7.42
C ARG A 76 -4.70 7.51 -7.53
N PRO A 77 -5.81 6.96 -8.08
CA PRO A 77 -7.01 7.77 -8.34
C PRO A 77 -7.71 8.10 -7.02
N MET A 78 -8.17 9.34 -6.90
CA MET A 78 -8.77 9.86 -5.66
C MET A 78 -10.05 10.67 -5.93
N GLY A 79 -9.97 11.99 -6.05
CA GLY A 79 -11.18 12.82 -6.19
C GLY A 79 -11.85 12.62 -7.55
N ILE A 80 -13.19 12.59 -7.57
CA ILE A 80 -14.03 12.52 -8.75
C ILE A 80 -14.81 13.84 -8.85
N ALA A 81 -14.83 14.42 -10.05
CA ALA A 81 -15.68 15.56 -10.34
C ALA A 81 -16.37 15.40 -11.69
N PHE A 82 -17.61 15.87 -11.80
CA PHE A 82 -18.33 15.93 -13.07
C PHE A 82 -18.50 17.39 -13.50
N SER A 83 -18.27 17.68 -14.78
CA SER A 83 -18.68 18.96 -15.36
C SER A 83 -20.21 19.05 -15.48
N PRO A 84 -20.78 20.25 -15.64
CA PRO A 84 -22.22 20.42 -15.88
C PRO A 84 -22.76 19.65 -17.10
N LYS A 85 -21.89 19.30 -18.06
CA LYS A 85 -22.26 18.52 -19.26
C LYS A 85 -22.10 17.01 -19.07
N GLY A 86 -21.56 16.55 -17.93
CA GLY A 86 -21.36 15.13 -17.61
C GLY A 86 -19.93 14.62 -17.73
N GLY A 87 -19.01 15.39 -18.30
CA GLY A 87 -17.61 14.95 -18.41
C GLY A 87 -16.98 14.70 -17.04
N MET A 88 -16.37 13.53 -16.85
CA MET A 88 -15.76 13.11 -15.59
C MET A 88 -14.28 13.46 -15.53
N PHE A 89 -13.85 13.91 -14.36
CA PHE A 89 -12.47 14.18 -14.02
C PHE A 89 -12.08 13.37 -12.79
N ILE A 90 -10.85 12.84 -12.79
CA ILE A 90 -10.28 12.09 -11.68
C ILE A 90 -8.95 12.75 -11.31
N GLY A 91 -8.75 13.01 -10.02
CA GLY A 91 -7.47 13.48 -9.48
C GLY A 91 -6.55 12.34 -9.07
N ASP A 92 -5.25 12.59 -9.06
CA ASP A 92 -4.21 11.70 -8.53
C ASP A 92 -3.32 12.38 -7.49
N THR A 93 -2.96 11.60 -6.47
CA THR A 93 -2.15 12.08 -5.34
C THR A 93 -0.65 12.01 -5.60
N GLU A 94 -0.19 11.14 -6.49
CA GLU A 94 1.25 10.87 -6.64
C GLU A 94 1.94 11.89 -7.54
N ARG A 95 1.28 12.28 -8.63
CA ARG A 95 1.83 13.22 -9.62
C ARG A 95 0.97 14.47 -9.80
N GLY A 96 -0.12 14.61 -9.02
CA GLY A 96 -1.06 15.73 -9.13
C GLY A 96 -1.79 15.76 -10.48
N ARG A 97 -1.89 14.63 -11.18
CA ARG A 97 -2.51 14.59 -12.50
C ARG A 97 -4.03 14.69 -12.38
N ILE A 98 -4.66 15.38 -13.33
CA ILE A 98 -6.11 15.34 -13.54
C ILE A 98 -6.37 14.61 -14.85
N TRP A 99 -7.07 13.48 -14.79
CA TRP A 99 -7.55 12.79 -15.98
C TRP A 99 -8.95 13.25 -16.33
N LYS A 100 -9.21 13.46 -17.62
CA LYS A 100 -10.57 13.56 -18.16
C LYS A 100 -10.95 12.22 -18.78
N ILE A 101 -11.99 11.59 -18.26
CA ILE A 101 -12.50 10.33 -18.81
C ILE A 101 -13.44 10.64 -19.98
N LYS A 102 -13.22 9.96 -21.10
CA LYS A 102 -14.03 10.08 -22.32
C LYS A 102 -14.50 8.69 -22.75
N PHE A 103 -15.79 8.58 -23.01
CA PHE A 103 -16.35 7.42 -23.70
C PHE A 103 -16.28 7.68 -25.21
N ASN A 104 -15.52 6.86 -25.93
CA ASN A 104 -15.30 7.02 -27.38
C ASN A 104 -16.17 6.08 -28.22
N GLY A 105 -17.01 5.25 -27.59
CA GLY A 105 -17.93 4.34 -28.28
C GLY A 105 -19.26 4.99 -28.66
N ASP A 106 -20.11 4.22 -29.31
CA ASP A 106 -21.51 4.60 -29.54
C ASP A 106 -22.35 4.23 -28.30
N LYS A 107 -22.86 5.25 -27.59
CA LYS A 107 -23.61 5.06 -26.35
C LYS A 107 -24.88 4.22 -26.55
N ALA A 108 -25.49 4.28 -27.74
CA ALA A 108 -26.69 3.53 -28.07
C ALA A 108 -26.40 2.04 -28.34
N LYS A 109 -25.13 1.69 -28.61
CA LYS A 109 -24.69 0.31 -28.85
C LYS A 109 -24.00 -0.34 -27.66
N PHE A 110 -23.84 0.38 -26.55
CA PHE A 110 -23.28 -0.19 -25.33
C PHE A 110 -24.19 -1.33 -24.85
N SER A 111 -23.61 -2.52 -24.67
CA SER A 111 -24.37 -3.75 -24.49
C SER A 111 -23.83 -4.63 -23.36
N SER A 112 -24.48 -5.79 -23.17
CA SER A 112 -24.02 -6.85 -22.28
C SER A 112 -22.61 -7.36 -22.59
N GLU A 113 -22.20 -7.36 -23.86
CA GLU A 113 -20.86 -7.81 -24.26
C GLU A 113 -19.78 -6.86 -23.73
N ASP A 114 -20.05 -5.55 -23.70
CA ASP A 114 -19.11 -4.57 -23.15
C ASP A 114 -19.00 -4.69 -21.63
N LEU A 115 -20.13 -4.94 -20.95
CA LEU A 115 -20.14 -5.24 -19.52
C LEU A 115 -19.33 -6.50 -19.19
N ALA A 116 -19.48 -7.55 -20.00
CA ALA A 116 -18.71 -8.78 -19.81
C ALA A 116 -17.20 -8.51 -19.89
N LYS A 117 -16.74 -7.65 -20.81
CA LYS A 117 -15.33 -7.22 -20.88
C LYS A 117 -14.91 -6.43 -19.65
N MET A 118 -15.78 -5.58 -19.10
CA MET A 118 -15.51 -4.83 -17.87
C MET A 118 -15.42 -5.76 -16.66
N GLU A 119 -16.28 -6.77 -16.57
CA GLU A 119 -16.24 -7.78 -15.50
C GLU A 119 -14.94 -8.59 -15.51
N LEU A 120 -14.40 -8.93 -16.69
CA LEU A 120 -13.10 -9.61 -16.79
C LEU A 120 -11.95 -8.80 -16.15
N ARG A 121 -12.05 -7.47 -16.09
CA ARG A 121 -11.04 -6.62 -15.43
C ARG A 121 -10.94 -6.88 -13.94
N LYS A 122 -12.01 -7.40 -13.31
CA LYS A 122 -11.98 -7.77 -11.90
C LYS A 122 -10.97 -8.88 -11.61
N LEU A 123 -10.49 -9.61 -12.62
CA LEU A 123 -9.50 -10.68 -12.46
C LEU A 123 -8.06 -10.16 -12.24
N ASN A 124 -7.80 -8.87 -12.48
CA ASN A 124 -6.48 -8.28 -12.25
C ASN A 124 -6.10 -8.31 -10.77
N SER A 125 -4.82 -8.52 -10.45
CA SER A 125 -4.37 -8.78 -9.08
C SER A 125 -4.58 -7.57 -8.16
N ASN A 126 -4.53 -6.38 -8.74
CA ASN A 126 -4.84 -5.12 -8.10
C ASN A 126 -6.36 -4.83 -7.95
N ILE A 127 -7.26 -5.77 -8.28
CA ILE A 127 -8.71 -5.63 -8.11
C ILE A 127 -9.32 -6.83 -7.36
N ARG A 128 -9.01 -8.07 -7.74
CA ARG A 128 -9.60 -9.26 -7.10
C ARG A 128 -9.17 -9.46 -5.66
N THR A 129 -9.95 -10.29 -4.96
CA THR A 129 -9.48 -10.98 -3.77
C THR A 129 -8.30 -11.90 -4.15
N PRO A 130 -7.17 -11.84 -3.43
CA PRO A 130 -6.01 -12.65 -3.73
C PRO A 130 -6.26 -14.11 -3.36
N ASP A 131 -5.69 -15.00 -4.15
CA ASP A 131 -5.50 -16.40 -3.84
C ASP A 131 -4.43 -16.49 -2.73
N LYS A 132 -4.77 -17.20 -1.65
CA LYS A 132 -3.96 -17.20 -0.43
C LYS A 132 -2.58 -17.81 -0.63
N ASP A 133 -2.41 -18.67 -1.61
CA ASP A 133 -1.17 -19.40 -1.84
C ASP A 133 -0.42 -18.86 -3.07
N LYS A 134 -1.14 -18.51 -4.14
CA LYS A 134 -0.53 -18.10 -5.41
C LYS A 134 -0.12 -16.64 -5.48
N ASP A 135 -0.79 -15.78 -4.70
CA ASP A 135 -0.55 -14.34 -4.76
C ASP A 135 0.28 -13.82 -3.59
N LYS A 136 0.93 -14.69 -2.81
CA LYS A 136 1.91 -14.22 -1.83
C LYS A 136 3.11 -13.62 -2.57
N ILE A 137 3.45 -12.38 -2.21
CA ILE A 137 4.69 -11.73 -2.62
C ILE A 137 5.68 -11.90 -1.48
N GLU A 138 6.59 -12.85 -1.65
CA GLU A 138 7.67 -13.06 -0.70
C GLU A 138 8.90 -12.24 -1.11
N ILE A 139 9.00 -11.04 -0.53
CA ILE A 139 10.13 -10.12 -0.77
C ILE A 139 11.41 -10.72 -0.18
N GLY A 140 12.43 -10.88 -1.03
CA GLY A 140 13.71 -11.49 -0.72
C GLY A 140 13.87 -12.90 -1.24
N SER A 141 12.84 -13.75 -1.08
CA SER A 141 12.90 -15.14 -1.54
C SER A 141 12.53 -15.24 -3.00
N GLU A 142 11.36 -14.72 -3.41
CA GLU A 142 10.87 -14.84 -4.78
C GLU A 142 10.88 -13.51 -5.55
N TYR A 143 10.85 -12.39 -4.84
CA TYR A 143 10.84 -11.06 -5.46
C TYR A 143 11.92 -10.17 -4.85
N GLU A 144 12.50 -9.27 -5.63
CA GLU A 144 13.51 -8.31 -5.15
C GLU A 144 13.24 -6.92 -5.73
N TYR A 145 13.44 -5.88 -4.93
CA TYR A 145 13.42 -4.50 -5.42
C TYR A 145 14.77 -4.16 -6.05
N ARG A 146 14.74 -3.64 -7.28
CA ARG A 146 15.91 -3.08 -7.97
C ARG A 146 15.53 -1.70 -8.49
N ASP A 147 16.28 -0.68 -8.10
CA ASP A 147 15.99 0.73 -8.44
C ASP A 147 14.53 1.16 -8.14
N GLY A 148 13.96 0.62 -7.06
CA GLY A 148 12.58 0.91 -6.64
C GLY A 148 11.49 0.21 -7.47
N ILE A 149 11.85 -0.76 -8.31
CA ILE A 149 10.90 -1.57 -9.08
C ILE A 149 11.01 -3.02 -8.59
N LEU A 150 9.85 -3.65 -8.37
CA LEU A 150 9.78 -5.05 -7.97
C LEU A 150 10.03 -5.99 -9.16
N PHE A 151 10.97 -6.92 -9.01
CA PHE A 151 11.26 -7.96 -9.99
C PHE A 151 11.01 -9.35 -9.40
N LYS A 152 10.40 -10.24 -10.18
CA LYS A 152 10.34 -11.66 -9.85
C LYS A 152 11.69 -12.32 -10.17
N LEU A 153 12.20 -13.10 -9.24
CA LEU A 153 13.43 -13.87 -9.40
C LEU A 153 13.17 -15.16 -10.19
N ASP A 154 14.14 -15.59 -10.98
CA ASP A 154 14.05 -16.85 -11.73
C ASP A 154 14.07 -18.08 -10.81
N LYS A 155 14.72 -17.96 -9.65
CA LYS A 155 14.82 -19.00 -8.62
C LYS A 155 14.72 -18.38 -7.23
N PRO A 156 14.12 -19.08 -6.25
CA PRO A 156 14.08 -18.61 -4.89
C PRO A 156 15.47 -18.39 -4.29
N LYS A 157 15.67 -17.27 -3.61
CA LYS A 157 16.89 -16.92 -2.87
C LYS A 157 16.72 -17.26 -1.39
N VAL A 158 17.77 -17.79 -0.78
CA VAL A 158 17.82 -17.97 0.69
C VAL A 158 17.93 -16.60 1.34
N VAL A 159 17.02 -16.28 2.25
CA VAL A 159 16.96 -15.00 2.96
C VAL A 159 17.50 -15.15 4.38
N SER A 160 17.90 -14.03 5.00
CA SER A 160 18.32 -14.03 6.40
C SER A 160 17.12 -14.14 7.34
N VAL A 161 17.34 -14.61 8.57
CA VAL A 161 16.30 -14.67 9.61
C VAL A 161 15.71 -13.27 9.88
N GLY A 162 16.55 -12.23 9.89
CA GLY A 162 16.09 -10.84 10.05
C GLY A 162 15.12 -10.39 8.96
N GLN A 163 15.35 -10.83 7.72
CA GLN A 163 14.46 -10.57 6.60
C GLN A 163 13.13 -11.32 6.72
N GLU A 164 13.15 -12.60 7.11
CA GLU A 164 11.94 -13.39 7.33
C GLU A 164 11.05 -12.74 8.40
N LEU A 165 11.66 -12.32 9.51
CA LEU A 165 10.96 -11.65 10.59
C LEU A 165 10.45 -10.26 10.17
N TYR A 166 11.20 -9.50 9.37
CA TYR A 166 10.72 -8.24 8.80
C TYR A 166 9.47 -8.45 7.93
N ASN A 167 9.47 -9.48 7.10
CA ASN A 167 8.34 -9.85 6.24
C ASN A 167 7.10 -10.30 7.04
N ILE A 168 7.26 -10.75 8.27
CA ILE A 168 6.15 -11.14 9.13
C ILE A 168 5.59 -9.93 9.88
N TYR A 169 6.46 -9.12 10.47
CA TYR A 169 6.06 -8.13 11.48
C TYR A 169 6.08 -6.67 10.99
N CYS A 170 6.90 -6.35 9.99
CA CYS A 170 7.22 -4.95 9.65
C CYS A 170 6.69 -4.54 8.27
N ILE A 171 6.72 -5.45 7.30
CA ILE A 171 6.44 -5.17 5.88
C ILE A 171 5.05 -4.61 5.62
N SER A 172 4.05 -4.93 6.45
CA SER A 172 2.67 -4.47 6.26
C SER A 172 2.52 -2.95 6.42
N CYS A 173 3.42 -2.31 7.17
CA CYS A 173 3.43 -0.87 7.36
C CYS A 173 4.63 -0.23 6.65
N HIS A 174 5.84 -0.75 6.87
CA HIS A 174 7.07 -0.17 6.33
C HIS A 174 7.39 -0.60 4.88
N GLN A 175 6.55 -1.46 4.30
CA GLN A 175 6.63 -1.96 2.92
C GLN A 175 7.90 -2.77 2.61
N GLY A 176 7.91 -3.47 1.48
CA GLY A 176 9.00 -4.38 1.12
C GLY A 176 10.30 -3.68 0.70
N ASP A 177 10.23 -2.41 0.34
CA ASP A 177 11.38 -1.57 0.01
C ASP A 177 11.82 -0.67 1.17
N GLY A 178 11.18 -0.80 2.33
CA GLY A 178 11.48 -0.04 3.54
C GLY A 178 11.06 1.42 3.50
N LYS A 179 10.44 1.92 2.41
CA LYS A 179 10.07 3.34 2.28
C LYS A 179 8.83 3.75 3.06
N GLY A 180 8.08 2.77 3.57
CA GLY A 180 6.79 3.02 4.21
C GLY A 180 5.74 3.43 3.20
N ALA A 181 4.77 4.23 3.67
CA ALA A 181 3.68 4.71 2.84
C ALA A 181 3.49 6.19 3.13
N LYS A 182 3.69 7.03 2.11
CA LYS A 182 3.63 8.50 2.25
C LYS A 182 2.38 8.96 3.02
N GLY A 183 2.60 9.78 4.04
CA GLY A 183 1.54 10.34 4.88
C GLY A 183 0.87 9.36 5.86
N ARG A 184 1.34 8.10 5.94
CA ARG A 184 0.83 7.10 6.89
C ARG A 184 1.91 6.35 7.68
N PHE A 185 2.95 5.85 7.02
CA PHE A 185 4.05 5.12 7.66
C PHE A 185 5.41 5.67 7.24
N PRO A 186 6.30 6.00 8.19
CA PRO A 186 7.59 6.60 7.88
C PRO A 186 8.54 5.62 7.19
N SER A 187 9.46 6.20 6.42
CA SER A 187 10.56 5.47 5.78
C SER A 187 11.58 4.97 6.81
N LEU A 188 12.12 3.78 6.55
CA LEU A 188 13.28 3.20 7.22
C LEU A 188 14.59 3.42 6.43
N VAL A 189 14.49 4.01 5.23
CA VAL A 189 15.61 4.17 4.30
C VAL A 189 16.35 5.48 4.54
N GLY A 190 17.64 5.38 4.85
CA GLY A 190 18.56 6.51 4.98
C GLY A 190 18.21 7.48 6.10
N THR A 191 17.44 7.05 7.11
CA THR A 191 16.97 7.94 8.18
C THR A 191 17.92 7.93 9.38
N ASP A 192 17.97 9.04 10.13
CA ASP A 192 18.73 9.09 11.39
C ASP A 192 18.14 8.13 12.43
N TRP A 193 16.82 7.92 12.39
CA TRP A 193 16.10 6.95 13.23
C TRP A 193 16.64 5.53 13.09
N VAL A 194 17.01 5.16 11.87
CA VAL A 194 17.56 3.82 11.59
C VAL A 194 19.08 3.81 11.69
N THR A 195 19.78 4.79 11.13
CA THR A 195 21.25 4.75 10.97
C THR A 195 22.01 5.36 12.16
N GLY A 196 21.36 6.21 12.95
CA GLY A 196 21.92 6.88 14.11
C GLY A 196 21.87 6.03 15.38
N ASP A 197 21.32 6.61 16.46
CA ASP A 197 21.32 6.00 17.79
C ASP A 197 20.62 4.62 17.82
N LYS A 198 21.41 3.58 18.08
CA LYS A 198 20.95 2.21 18.26
C LYS A 198 19.91 2.08 19.38
N LYS A 199 20.12 2.80 20.50
CA LYS A 199 19.25 2.67 21.68
C LYS A 199 17.84 3.15 21.38
N ARG A 200 17.70 4.25 20.62
CA ARG A 200 16.41 4.72 20.12
C ARG A 200 15.70 3.62 19.34
N LEU A 201 16.36 3.05 18.33
CA LEU A 201 15.75 2.04 17.45
C LEU A 201 15.35 0.76 18.22
N ILE A 202 16.21 0.30 19.14
CA ILE A 202 15.91 -0.86 20.01
C ILE A 202 14.68 -0.57 20.88
N ASN A 203 14.61 0.62 21.49
CA ASN A 203 13.49 1.00 22.34
C ASN A 203 12.16 1.11 21.58
N VAL A 204 12.19 1.55 20.31
CA VAL A 204 10.99 1.56 19.46
C VAL A 204 10.43 0.14 19.30
N LEU A 205 11.26 -0.87 19.06
CA LEU A 205 10.77 -2.26 18.96
C LEU A 205 10.33 -2.81 20.31
N LEU A 206 11.03 -2.49 21.41
CA LEU A 206 10.69 -3.01 22.73
C LEU A 206 9.44 -2.36 23.36
N ASN A 207 9.15 -1.11 23.02
CA ASN A 207 8.14 -0.30 23.71
C ASN A 207 7.03 0.20 22.80
N GLY A 208 7.20 0.08 21.48
CA GLY A 208 6.36 0.78 20.52
C GLY A 208 6.74 2.25 20.44
N LEU A 209 6.00 2.99 19.63
CA LEU A 209 6.17 4.42 19.44
C LEU A 209 4.81 5.05 19.19
N GLU A 210 4.49 6.10 19.93
CA GLU A 210 3.24 6.86 19.76
C GLU A 210 3.53 8.36 19.79
N GLY A 211 2.76 9.11 19.02
CA GLY A 211 2.80 10.57 19.00
C GLY A 211 3.59 11.13 17.84
N GLU A 212 3.88 12.43 17.95
CA GLU A 212 4.53 13.18 16.87
C GLU A 212 6.04 12.93 16.83
N ILE A 213 6.55 12.59 15.65
CA ILE A 213 7.98 12.43 15.36
C ILE A 213 8.34 13.13 14.06
N ILE A 214 9.63 13.43 13.88
CA ILE A 214 10.16 13.96 12.63
C ILE A 214 11.13 12.93 12.04
N VAL A 215 10.85 12.49 10.81
CA VAL A 215 11.70 11.56 10.05
C VAL A 215 12.00 12.22 8.70
N ASN A 216 13.29 12.44 8.40
CA ASN A 216 13.75 13.15 7.19
C ASN A 216 13.08 14.51 6.94
N GLY A 217 12.75 15.25 8.01
CA GLY A 217 12.10 16.55 7.94
C GLY A 217 10.58 16.49 7.72
N GLU A 218 10.00 15.30 7.59
CA GLU A 218 8.54 15.11 7.55
C GLU A 218 8.00 14.80 8.95
N THR A 219 6.88 15.42 9.29
CA THR A 219 6.17 15.17 10.55
C THR A 219 5.26 13.96 10.41
N TRP A 220 5.36 13.03 11.36
CA TRP A 220 4.53 11.83 11.44
C TRP A 220 3.85 11.81 12.80
N ASN A 221 2.57 11.44 12.83
CA ASN A 221 1.83 11.25 14.06
C ASN A 221 1.00 9.97 13.94
N GLY A 222 1.38 8.95 14.71
CA GLY A 222 0.77 7.64 14.61
C GLY A 222 1.13 6.74 15.77
N TYR A 223 0.79 5.46 15.62
CA TYR A 223 1.03 4.42 16.62
C TYR A 223 1.73 3.24 15.96
N MET A 224 2.92 2.90 16.46
CA MET A 224 3.66 1.69 16.13
C MET A 224 3.60 0.74 17.34
N PRO A 225 2.95 -0.43 17.21
CA PRO A 225 2.90 -1.41 18.28
C PRO A 225 4.30 -1.90 18.68
N GLN A 226 4.42 -2.25 19.95
CA GLN A 226 5.62 -2.92 20.46
C GLN A 226 5.74 -4.37 19.96
N HIS A 227 6.98 -4.83 19.86
CA HIS A 227 7.36 -6.19 19.42
C HIS A 227 8.16 -6.94 20.50
N SER A 228 7.98 -6.60 21.77
CA SER A 228 8.72 -7.24 22.88
C SER A 228 8.37 -8.71 23.11
N PHE A 229 7.34 -9.24 22.43
CA PHE A 229 7.06 -10.67 22.42
C PHE A 229 8.13 -11.49 21.69
N LEU A 230 8.94 -10.85 20.83
CA LEU A 230 10.11 -11.45 20.21
C LEU A 230 11.26 -11.54 21.22
N ASN A 231 12.10 -12.56 21.09
CA ASN A 231 13.30 -12.70 21.92
C ASN A 231 14.40 -11.71 21.48
N ASP A 232 15.46 -11.59 22.29
CA ASP A 232 16.55 -10.62 22.05
C ASP A 232 17.25 -10.84 20.71
N GLN A 233 17.48 -12.10 20.32
CA GLN A 233 18.12 -12.42 19.05
C GLN A 233 17.22 -12.05 17.87
N GLN A 234 15.93 -12.37 17.93
CA GLN A 234 14.97 -12.02 16.88
C GLN A 234 14.85 -10.51 16.67
N ILE A 235 14.84 -9.72 17.76
CA ILE A 235 14.88 -8.26 17.65
C ILE A 235 16.19 -7.81 17.01
N THR A 236 17.32 -8.36 17.44
CA THR A 236 18.64 -8.06 16.88
C THR A 236 18.69 -8.33 15.39
N ASP A 237 18.22 -9.50 14.95
CA ASP A 237 18.18 -9.91 13.55
C ASP A 237 17.34 -8.95 12.70
N ILE A 238 16.15 -8.57 13.16
CA ILE A 238 15.28 -7.59 12.47
C ILE A 238 15.99 -6.24 12.36
N LEU A 239 16.55 -5.74 13.45
CA LEU A 239 17.19 -4.43 13.48
C LEU A 239 18.43 -4.38 12.58
N ASN A 240 19.24 -5.43 12.58
CA ASN A 240 20.42 -5.53 11.73
C ASN A 240 20.03 -5.65 10.26
N TYR A 241 18.99 -6.40 9.94
CA TYR A 241 18.41 -6.41 8.59
C TYR A 241 18.03 -4.99 8.16
N ILE A 242 17.23 -4.26 8.95
CA ILE A 242 16.82 -2.88 8.63
C ILE A 242 18.04 -1.95 8.46
N ARG A 243 19.06 -2.05 9.33
CA ARG A 243 20.26 -1.17 9.32
C ARG A 243 21.23 -1.43 8.17
N THR A 244 21.15 -2.60 7.53
CA THR A 244 22.07 -3.02 6.46
C THR A 244 21.38 -3.25 5.11
N ASN A 245 20.06 -3.09 5.03
CA ASN A 245 19.26 -3.28 3.82
C ASN A 245 18.56 -1.97 3.39
N PHE A 246 17.83 -2.03 2.28
CA PHE A 246 17.16 -0.88 1.66
C PHE A 246 18.09 0.26 1.21
N GLY A 247 19.39 0.00 1.14
CA GLY A 247 20.42 1.03 0.89
C GLY A 247 21.01 1.65 2.17
N ASN A 248 20.59 1.20 3.36
CA ASN A 248 21.25 1.55 4.60
C ASN A 248 22.61 0.85 4.71
N ASN A 249 23.57 1.55 5.33
CA ASN A 249 24.88 1.00 5.66
C ASN A 249 25.30 1.50 7.04
N ALA A 250 24.67 0.96 8.08
CA ALA A 250 24.90 1.35 9.47
C ALA A 250 25.45 0.19 10.30
N ALA A 251 26.20 0.51 11.36
CA ALA A 251 26.81 -0.49 12.24
C ALA A 251 25.76 -1.40 12.88
N GLU A 252 26.01 -2.70 12.91
CA GLU A 252 25.12 -3.69 13.52
C GLU A 252 24.97 -3.50 15.03
N ILE A 253 23.83 -3.93 15.56
CA ILE A 253 23.48 -3.99 16.98
C ILE A 253 23.84 -5.37 17.51
N ASP A 254 24.46 -5.40 18.69
CA ASP A 254 24.74 -6.63 19.41
C ASP A 254 23.52 -7.09 20.23
N THR A 255 23.31 -8.40 20.34
CA THR A 255 22.23 -8.99 21.13
C THR A 255 22.29 -8.58 22.61
N ASP A 256 23.48 -8.35 23.15
CA ASP A 256 23.66 -7.87 24.54
C ASP A 256 23.20 -6.42 24.71
N GLU A 257 23.27 -5.58 23.68
CA GLU A 257 22.70 -4.21 23.70
C GLU A 257 21.17 -4.29 23.86
N VAL A 258 20.52 -5.20 23.11
CA VAL A 258 19.07 -5.43 23.19
C VAL A 258 18.67 -5.97 24.57
N ARG A 259 19.38 -7.00 25.04
CA ARG A 259 19.14 -7.61 26.36
C ARG A 259 19.22 -6.58 27.48
N SER A 260 20.26 -5.75 27.46
CA SER A 260 20.49 -4.71 28.47
C SER A 260 19.34 -3.69 28.52
N LEU A 261 18.86 -3.23 27.37
CA LEU A 261 17.74 -2.28 27.31
C LEU A 261 16.41 -2.90 27.72
N ARG A 262 16.19 -4.17 27.38
CA ARG A 262 14.99 -4.91 27.81
C ARG A 262 14.95 -5.08 29.33
N SER A 263 16.07 -5.44 29.96
CA SER A 263 16.14 -5.60 31.42
C SER A 263 15.89 -4.29 32.16
N ASN A 264 16.32 -3.14 31.62
CA ASN A 264 16.09 -1.84 32.24
C ASN A 264 14.60 -1.43 32.27
N LYS A 265 13.77 -1.90 31.33
CA LYS A 265 12.31 -1.71 31.34
C LYS A 265 11.64 -2.39 32.53
N SER A 266 12.11 -3.59 32.90
CA SER A 266 11.56 -4.34 34.03
C SER A 266 11.81 -3.67 35.38
N ILE A 267 12.78 -2.74 35.45
CA ILE A 267 13.16 -2.05 36.69
C ILE A 267 12.33 -0.77 36.89
N THR A 268 11.87 -0.11 35.83
CA THR A 268 11.11 1.16 35.88
C THR A 268 9.59 0.99 35.93
N MET A 269 9.06 -0.23 35.93
CA MET A 269 7.62 -0.52 36.05
C MET A 269 7.16 -0.90 37.48
N ASN A 270 7.95 -0.57 38.51
CA ASN A 270 7.57 -0.72 39.93
C ASN A 270 7.27 0.63 40.58
#